data_AF-A0A1V5TYG0-F1
#
_entry.id   AF-A0A1V5TYG0-F1
#
_cell.length_a   1.000
_cell.length_b   1.000
_cell.length_c   1.000
_cell.angle_alpha   90.00
_cell.angle_beta   90.00
_cell.angle_gamma   90.00
#
_symmetry.space_group_name_H-M   'P 1'
#
loop_
_entity.id
_entity.type
_entity.pdbx_description
1 polymer ?
#
loop_
_entity_poly.entity_id
_entity_poly.type
_entity_poly.pdbx_seq_one_letter_code
_entity_poly.pdbx_strand_id
1 'polypeptide(L)'
;MADNLFNAVYNPDVLSCLANLSNDEVFTPPDVVNKMLDMLPQELFRNPDTTFLDPACKTGVFLREIAKRLIDGLEPQMPDLQERIDHIFKKQLYGIAITELTSLLSRRGVYCSKYPQSEFSVTQFDDAEGNIRYRNIKHSWVNGKCKFCGISKDTVLGIPNDT
;
A
#
# COMPACT_ATOMS: atom_id res chain seq x y z
N MET A 1 16.46 41.17 0.47
CA MET A 1 16.39 39.83 -0.13
C MET A 1 15.68 38.96 0.87
N ALA A 2 14.38 38.72 0.67
CA ALA A 2 13.61 37.86 1.56
C ALA A 2 13.94 36.42 1.17
N ASP A 3 14.77 35.76 1.98
CA ASP A 3 14.95 34.31 1.88
C ASP A 3 13.59 33.66 2.08
N ASN A 4 13.11 33.05 0.99
CA ASN A 4 11.78 32.47 0.89
C ASN A 4 11.63 31.32 1.89
N LEU A 5 10.89 31.57 2.96
CA LEU A 5 10.30 30.55 3.85
C LEU A 5 9.67 29.39 3.06
N PHE A 6 9.15 29.67 1.85
CA PHE A 6 8.59 28.69 0.92
C PHE A 6 9.57 27.65 0.37
N ASN A 7 10.87 27.96 0.26
CA ASN A 7 11.86 27.01 -0.27
C ASN A 7 12.33 25.99 0.78
N ALA A 8 12.31 26.36 2.08
CA ALA A 8 12.64 25.44 3.16
C ALA A 8 11.52 24.43 3.48
N VAL A 9 10.30 24.69 3.00
CA VAL A 9 9.09 23.87 3.21
C VAL A 9 8.66 23.13 1.93
N TYR A 10 9.37 23.32 0.81
CA TYR A 10 9.04 22.64 -0.44
C TYR A 10 9.47 21.17 -0.36
N ASN A 11 8.53 20.32 0.03
CA ASN A 11 8.68 18.88 -0.09
C ASN A 11 7.95 18.40 -1.35
N PRO A 12 8.67 17.92 -2.38
CA PRO A 12 8.05 17.47 -3.62
C PRO A 12 7.19 16.21 -3.42
N ASP A 13 7.37 15.50 -2.30
CA ASP A 13 6.57 14.34 -1.94
C ASP A 13 5.37 14.76 -1.08
N VAL A 14 4.17 14.69 -1.68
CA VAL A 14 2.91 15.04 -1.03
C VAL A 14 2.66 14.22 0.24
N LEU A 15 3.14 12.98 0.31
CA LEU A 15 2.97 12.14 1.51
C LEU A 15 3.76 12.69 2.69
N SER A 16 4.95 13.21 2.44
CA SER A 16 5.77 13.85 3.45
C SER A 16 5.16 15.17 3.94
N CYS A 17 4.43 15.91 3.08
CA CYS A 17 3.60 17.05 3.48
C CYS A 17 2.43 16.62 4.38
N LEU A 18 1.75 15.52 4.04
CA LEU A 18 0.64 14.98 4.84
C LEU A 18 1.12 14.43 6.20
N ALA A 19 2.32 13.84 6.27
CA ALA A 19 2.92 13.33 7.50
C ALA A 19 2.99 14.39 8.59
N ASN A 20 3.31 15.62 8.19
CA ASN A 20 3.46 16.76 9.10
C ASN A 20 2.11 17.31 9.59
N LEU A 21 0.99 16.89 8.98
CA LEU A 21 -0.36 17.36 9.30
C LEU A 21 -1.18 16.35 10.12
N SER A 22 -0.78 15.08 10.15
CA SER A 22 -1.51 14.00 10.82
C SER A 22 -0.65 13.34 11.88
N ASN A 23 -1.07 13.39 13.15
CA ASN A 23 -0.37 12.72 14.25
C ASN A 23 -0.52 11.18 14.21
N ASP A 24 -1.56 10.67 13.57
CA ASP A 24 -1.89 9.23 13.55
C ASP A 24 -1.44 8.51 12.26
N GLU A 25 -0.99 9.24 11.24
CA GLU A 25 -0.51 8.67 9.97
C GLU A 25 1.00 8.88 9.79
N VAL A 26 1.78 8.15 10.59
CA VAL A 26 3.25 8.11 10.42
C VAL A 26 3.57 7.31 9.15
N PHE A 27 4.01 8.02 8.11
CA PHE A 27 4.42 7.41 6.84
C PHE A 27 5.87 6.94 6.90
N THR A 28 6.14 5.78 6.28
CA THR A 28 7.51 5.30 6.09
C THR A 28 8.17 6.11 4.96
N PRO A 29 9.28 6.81 5.21
CA PRO A 29 9.99 7.54 4.17
C PRO A 29 10.45 6.61 3.04
N PRO A 30 10.41 7.05 1.76
CA PRO A 30 10.85 6.23 0.64
C PRO A 30 12.31 5.76 0.74
N ASP A 31 13.21 6.53 1.35
CA ASP A 31 14.61 6.14 1.52
C ASP A 31 14.76 4.95 2.48
N VAL A 32 13.97 4.91 3.57
CA VAL A 32 13.92 3.79 4.51
C VAL A 32 13.36 2.55 3.82
N VAL A 33 12.28 2.71 3.06
CA VAL A 33 11.68 1.61 2.27
C VAL A 33 12.71 1.03 1.31
N ASN A 34 13.43 1.89 0.57
CA ASN A 34 14.45 1.42 -0.36
C ASN A 34 15.59 0.69 0.35
N LYS A 35 16.11 1.22 1.46
CA LYS A 35 17.12 0.51 2.28
C LYS A 35 16.64 -0.88 2.72
N MET A 36 15.37 -1.02 3.10
CA MET A 36 14.80 -2.31 3.47
C MET A 36 14.68 -3.27 2.27
N LEU A 37 14.25 -2.77 1.12
CA LEU A 37 14.13 -3.58 -0.10
C LEU A 37 15.50 -3.99 -0.67
N ASP A 38 16.54 -3.18 -0.43
CA ASP A 38 17.92 -3.50 -0.81
C ASP A 38 18.52 -4.65 0.03
N MET A 39 17.94 -4.94 1.20
CA MET A 39 18.32 -6.09 2.04
C MET A 39 17.71 -7.42 1.56
N LEU A 40 16.71 -7.38 0.68
CA LEU A 40 16.12 -8.58 0.11
C LEU A 40 17.03 -9.17 -0.98
N PRO A 41 16.92 -10.47 -1.29
CA PRO A 41 17.57 -11.04 -2.46
C PRO A 41 17.06 -10.35 -3.75
N GLN A 42 17.97 -9.75 -4.51
CA GLN A 42 17.60 -8.86 -5.63
C GLN A 42 17.05 -9.62 -6.85
N GLU A 43 17.29 -10.93 -6.93
CA GLU A 43 16.70 -11.83 -7.93
C GLU A 43 15.17 -11.92 -7.82
N LEU A 44 14.60 -11.61 -6.64
CA LEU A 44 13.15 -11.55 -6.44
C LEU A 44 12.49 -10.55 -7.39
N PHE A 45 13.17 -9.45 -7.71
CA PHE A 45 12.65 -8.41 -8.61
C PHE A 45 12.85 -8.73 -10.10
N ARG A 46 13.47 -9.88 -10.41
CA ARG A 46 13.69 -10.38 -11.78
C ARG A 46 12.93 -11.67 -12.07
N ASN A 47 12.16 -12.18 -11.11
CA ASN A 47 11.40 -13.41 -11.26
C ASN A 47 9.90 -13.08 -11.43
N PRO A 48 9.27 -13.42 -12.58
CA PRO A 48 7.86 -13.13 -12.82
C PRO A 48 6.90 -13.90 -11.88
N ASP A 49 7.38 -14.96 -11.22
CA ASP A 49 6.57 -15.78 -10.31
C ASP A 49 6.65 -15.33 -8.84
N THR A 50 7.51 -14.34 -8.53
CA THR A 50 7.61 -13.83 -7.15
C THR A 50 6.41 -12.97 -6.81
N THR A 51 5.82 -13.19 -5.63
CA THR A 51 4.70 -12.40 -5.11
C THR A 51 5.09 -11.68 -3.81
N PHE A 52 4.54 -10.48 -3.62
CA PHE A 52 4.82 -9.59 -2.50
C PHE A 52 3.51 -9.21 -1.80
N LEU A 53 3.55 -9.21 -0.47
CA LEU A 53 2.43 -8.82 0.37
C LEU A 53 2.86 -7.71 1.33
N ASP A 54 2.13 -6.60 1.32
CA ASP A 54 2.15 -5.61 2.42
C ASP A 54 0.92 -5.85 3.32
N PRO A 55 1.08 -6.52 4.47
CA PRO A 55 -0.05 -6.90 5.34
C PRO A 55 -0.60 -5.74 6.18
N ALA A 56 0.06 -4.57 6.17
CA ALA A 56 -0.32 -3.40 6.95
C ALA A 56 -0.19 -2.13 6.08
N CYS A 57 -0.71 -2.25 4.87
CA CYS A 57 -0.53 -1.29 3.79
C CYS A 57 -1.23 0.03 4.10
N LYS A 58 -0.44 1.08 4.37
CA LYS A 58 -0.96 2.43 4.61
C LYS A 58 -1.11 3.20 3.30
N THR A 59 -0.03 3.83 2.84
CA THR A 59 0.02 4.60 1.59
C THR A 59 0.48 3.78 0.39
N GLY A 60 0.80 2.50 0.60
CA GLY A 60 1.31 1.62 -0.46
C GLY A 60 2.74 1.90 -0.90
N VAL A 61 3.55 2.61 -0.09
CA VAL A 61 4.93 2.98 -0.47
C VAL A 61 5.80 1.74 -0.73
N PHE A 62 5.70 0.68 0.09
CA PHE A 62 6.43 -0.57 -0.20
C PHE A 62 6.03 -1.15 -1.55
N LEU A 63 4.73 -1.34 -1.80
CA LEU A 63 4.24 -1.88 -3.06
C LEU A 63 4.64 -1.03 -4.27
N ARG A 64 4.63 0.30 -4.12
CA ARG A 64 5.06 1.24 -5.17
C ARG A 64 6.56 1.12 -5.49
N GLU A 65 7.41 1.07 -4.46
CA GLU A 65 8.86 0.94 -4.68
C GLU A 65 9.26 -0.48 -5.13
N ILE A 66 8.48 -1.52 -4.80
CA ILE A 66 8.60 -2.86 -5.38
C ILE A 66 8.19 -2.85 -6.86
N ALA A 67 7.07 -2.20 -7.20
CA ALA A 67 6.59 -2.10 -8.58
C ALA A 67 7.66 -1.51 -9.51
N LYS A 68 8.34 -0.43 -9.09
CA LYS A 68 9.46 0.16 -9.85
C LYS A 68 10.58 -0.85 -10.13
N ARG A 69 11.02 -1.57 -9.08
CA ARG A 69 12.06 -2.60 -9.22
C ARG A 69 11.64 -3.73 -10.16
N LEU A 70 10.38 -4.16 -10.10
CA LEU A 70 9.85 -5.21 -11.00
C LEU A 70 9.71 -4.72 -12.44
N ILE A 71 9.28 -3.46 -12.66
CA ILE A 71 9.19 -2.85 -13.99
C ILE A 71 10.55 -2.87 -14.69
N ASP A 72 11.63 -2.58 -13.95
CA ASP A 72 12.98 -2.62 -14.51
C ASP A 72 13.49 -4.08 -14.62
N GLY A 73 13.31 -4.88 -13.57
CA GLY A 73 13.89 -6.22 -13.48
C GLY A 73 13.26 -7.27 -14.39
N LEU A 74 12.00 -7.08 -14.80
CA LEU A 74 11.28 -7.99 -15.70
C LEU A 74 11.36 -7.59 -17.19
N GLU A 75 11.91 -6.42 -17.52
CA GLU A 75 12.03 -5.96 -18.92
C GLU A 75 12.63 -7.01 -19.88
N PRO A 76 13.70 -7.76 -19.53
CA PRO A 76 14.27 -8.77 -20.44
C PRO A 76 13.34 -9.95 -20.76
N GLN A 77 12.36 -10.24 -19.90
CA GLN A 77 11.43 -11.36 -20.04
C GLN A 77 10.06 -10.93 -20.55
N MET A 78 9.66 -9.69 -20.25
CA MET A 78 8.39 -9.08 -20.65
C MET A 78 8.67 -7.70 -21.26
N PRO A 79 9.12 -7.62 -22.53
CA PRO A 79 9.57 -6.37 -23.12
C PRO A 79 8.46 -5.32 -23.27
N ASP A 80 7.22 -5.76 -23.53
CA ASP A 80 6.07 -4.87 -23.59
C ASP A 80 5.76 -4.28 -22.20
N LEU A 81 5.75 -2.95 -22.11
CA LEU A 81 5.60 -2.26 -20.84
C LEU A 81 4.20 -2.49 -20.23
N GLN A 82 3.14 -2.50 -21.05
CA GLN A 82 1.79 -2.64 -20.53
C GLN A 82 1.52 -4.07 -20.06
N GLU A 83 1.97 -5.08 -20.81
CA GLU A 83 1.92 -6.49 -20.40
C GLU A 83 2.66 -6.71 -19.08
N ARG A 84 3.84 -6.09 -18.94
CA ARG A 84 4.66 -6.14 -17.72
C ARG A 84 3.97 -5.47 -16.54
N ILE A 85 3.41 -4.26 -16.73
CA ILE A 85 2.62 -3.55 -15.72
C ILE A 85 1.42 -4.41 -15.28
N ASP A 86 0.64 -4.92 -16.24
CA ASP A 86 -0.52 -5.74 -15.96
C ASP A 86 -0.16 -7.00 -15.15
N HIS A 87 0.94 -7.67 -15.52
CA HIS A 87 1.43 -8.83 -14.78
C HIS A 87 1.84 -8.47 -13.35
N ILE A 88 2.63 -7.42 -13.16
CA ILE A 88 3.11 -6.98 -11.85
C ILE A 88 1.93 -6.69 -10.91
N PHE A 89 1.00 -5.83 -11.34
CA PHE A 89 -0.08 -5.39 -10.46
C PHE A 89 -1.15 -6.46 -10.26
N LYS A 90 -1.46 -7.29 -11.27
CA LYS A 90 -2.51 -8.32 -11.15
C LYS A 90 -2.02 -9.59 -10.46
N LYS A 91 -0.73 -9.93 -10.57
CA LYS A 91 -0.20 -11.23 -10.13
C LYS A 91 0.90 -11.17 -9.09
N GLN A 92 1.60 -10.05 -8.91
CA GLN A 92 2.76 -9.99 -8.02
C GLN A 92 2.56 -9.11 -6.79
N LEU A 93 1.71 -8.09 -6.84
CA LEU A 93 1.56 -7.13 -5.75
C LEU A 93 0.22 -7.30 -5.02
N TYR A 94 0.28 -7.48 -3.70
CA TYR A 94 -0.87 -7.63 -2.83
C TYR A 94 -0.75 -6.75 -1.59
N GLY A 95 -1.86 -6.17 -1.14
CA GLY A 95 -1.91 -5.31 0.04
C GLY A 95 -3.14 -5.55 0.90
N ILE A 96 -2.98 -5.46 2.22
CA ILE A 96 -4.07 -5.41 3.19
C ILE A 96 -4.01 -4.06 3.88
N ALA A 97 -4.99 -3.21 3.62
CA ALA A 97 -5.11 -1.91 4.26
C ALA A 97 -5.86 -1.99 5.59
N ILE A 98 -5.55 -1.07 6.49
CA ILE A 98 -6.02 -1.09 7.89
C ILE A 98 -7.34 -0.34 8.04
N THR A 99 -7.52 0.73 7.26
CA THR A 99 -8.69 1.61 7.28
C THR A 99 -9.18 1.88 5.86
N GLU A 100 -10.41 2.38 5.74
CA GLU A 100 -10.95 2.76 4.44
C GLU A 100 -10.09 3.85 3.78
N LEU A 101 -9.69 4.87 4.54
CA LEU A 101 -8.83 5.95 4.05
C LEU A 101 -7.49 5.42 3.54
N THR A 102 -6.79 4.61 4.33
CA THR A 102 -5.50 4.03 3.91
C THR A 102 -5.67 3.13 2.68
N SER A 103 -6.78 2.40 2.57
CA SER A 103 -7.04 1.60 1.37
C SER A 103 -7.19 2.47 0.10
N LEU A 104 -7.80 3.64 0.20
CA LEU A 104 -7.96 4.58 -0.92
C LEU A 104 -6.63 5.25 -1.28
N LEU A 105 -5.85 5.66 -0.26
CA LEU A 105 -4.53 6.25 -0.45
C LEU A 105 -3.55 5.25 -1.07
N SER A 106 -3.52 4.01 -0.57
CA SER A 106 -2.71 2.94 -1.13
C SER A 106 -3.07 2.66 -2.59
N ARG A 107 -4.37 2.52 -2.92
CA ARG A 107 -4.80 2.31 -4.31
C ARG A 107 -4.38 3.47 -5.20
N ARG A 108 -4.56 4.72 -4.77
CA ARG A 108 -4.10 5.90 -5.52
C ARG A 108 -2.59 5.92 -5.72
N GLY A 109 -1.80 5.53 -4.71
CA GLY A 109 -0.34 5.52 -4.77
C GLY A 109 0.23 4.38 -5.62
N VAL A 110 -0.43 3.22 -5.66
CA VAL A 110 0.04 2.01 -6.34
C VAL A 110 -0.55 1.91 -7.76
N TYR A 111 -1.84 2.15 -7.92
CA TYR A 111 -2.56 2.02 -9.20
C TYR A 111 -2.76 3.33 -9.96
N CYS A 112 -2.28 4.45 -9.43
CA CYS A 112 -2.60 5.82 -9.86
C CYS A 112 -4.11 6.17 -9.81
N SER A 113 -4.95 5.30 -9.25
CA SER A 113 -6.39 5.49 -9.12
C SER A 113 -6.88 4.93 -7.78
N LYS A 114 -7.83 5.61 -7.14
CA LYS A 114 -8.53 5.07 -5.95
C LYS A 114 -9.44 3.88 -6.32
N TYR A 115 -9.82 3.81 -7.60
CA TYR A 115 -10.74 2.84 -8.17
C TYR A 115 -10.05 2.24 -9.42
N PRO A 116 -9.37 1.09 -9.28
CA PRO A 116 -8.52 0.54 -10.33
C PRO A 116 -9.30 -0.03 -11.52
N GLN A 117 -10.63 -0.12 -11.44
CA GLN A 117 -11.50 -0.38 -12.59
C GLN A 117 -11.72 0.84 -13.51
N SER A 118 -11.24 2.02 -13.13
CA SER A 118 -11.37 3.22 -13.96
C SER A 118 -10.33 3.25 -15.08
N GLU A 119 -10.62 3.99 -16.16
CA GLU A 119 -9.69 4.27 -17.25
C GLU A 119 -8.41 5.02 -16.84
N PHE A 120 -8.41 5.62 -15.64
CA PHE A 120 -7.27 6.37 -15.12
C PHE A 120 -6.27 5.50 -14.35
N SER A 121 -6.54 4.20 -14.21
CA SER A 121 -5.61 3.28 -13.56
C SER A 121 -4.51 2.83 -14.52
N VAL A 122 -3.28 2.70 -14.03
CA VAL A 122 -2.16 2.16 -14.83
C VAL A 122 -2.39 0.71 -15.27
N THR A 123 -3.27 0.00 -14.57
CA THR A 123 -3.75 -1.32 -14.95
C THR A 123 -5.21 -1.46 -14.53
N GLN A 124 -6.07 -1.88 -15.45
CA GLN A 124 -7.49 -2.01 -15.15
C GLN A 124 -7.78 -3.33 -14.44
N PHE A 125 -8.51 -3.24 -13.34
CA PHE A 125 -9.08 -4.38 -12.61
C PHE A 125 -10.58 -4.48 -12.85
N ASP A 126 -11.15 -5.67 -12.59
CA ASP A 126 -12.58 -5.92 -12.74
C ASP A 126 -13.42 -5.35 -11.58
N ASP A 127 -12.76 -4.94 -10.48
CA ASP A 127 -13.42 -4.48 -9.27
C ASP A 127 -12.79 -3.21 -8.68
N ALA A 128 -13.44 -2.68 -7.63
CA ALA A 128 -13.05 -1.43 -6.99
C ALA A 128 -11.81 -1.51 -6.10
N GLU A 129 -11.32 -2.71 -5.76
CA GLU A 129 -10.25 -2.92 -4.78
C GLU A 129 -8.94 -3.38 -5.44
N GLY A 130 -9.04 -4.11 -6.55
CA GLY A 130 -7.94 -4.87 -7.10
C GLY A 130 -7.30 -5.76 -6.03
N ASN A 131 -5.96 -5.82 -6.03
CA ASN A 131 -5.20 -6.58 -5.04
C ASN A 131 -4.90 -5.84 -3.72
N ILE A 132 -5.46 -4.64 -3.50
CA ILE A 132 -5.32 -3.90 -2.23
C ILE A 132 -6.65 -3.90 -1.51
N ARG A 133 -6.78 -4.82 -0.55
CA ARG A 133 -8.05 -5.11 0.13
C ARG A 133 -8.17 -4.34 1.44
N TYR A 134 -9.38 -3.88 1.71
CA TYR A 134 -9.82 -3.45 3.02
C TYR A 134 -11.21 -4.00 3.28
N ARG A 135 -11.40 -4.60 4.46
CA ARG A 135 -12.70 -5.05 4.94
C ARG A 135 -12.82 -4.63 6.40
N ASN A 136 -13.90 -3.91 6.72
CA ASN A 136 -14.29 -3.74 8.11
C ASN A 136 -14.87 -5.08 8.59
N ILE A 137 -14.14 -5.77 9.47
CA ILE A 137 -14.50 -7.10 9.97
C ILE A 137 -14.84 -6.99 11.45
N LYS A 138 -16.02 -7.45 11.83
CA LYS A 138 -16.44 -7.54 13.24
C LYS A 138 -15.76 -8.72 13.93
N HIS A 139 -15.48 -8.57 15.22
CA HIS A 139 -14.99 -9.68 16.05
C HIS A 139 -15.95 -10.88 16.03
N SER A 140 -15.38 -12.09 16.06
CA SER A 140 -16.11 -13.35 16.19
C SER A 140 -15.83 -13.94 17.57
N TRP A 141 -16.81 -13.88 18.47
CA TRP A 141 -16.63 -14.21 19.88
C TRP A 141 -16.82 -15.70 20.17
N VAL A 142 -15.88 -16.31 20.89
CA VAL A 142 -15.94 -17.67 21.44
C VAL A 142 -15.39 -17.63 22.88
N ASN A 143 -16.19 -18.09 23.86
CA ASN A 143 -15.81 -18.11 25.28
C ASN A 143 -15.27 -16.75 25.80
N GLY A 144 -15.92 -15.65 25.41
CA GLY A 144 -15.56 -14.29 25.85
C GLY A 144 -14.35 -13.66 25.12
N LYS A 145 -13.69 -14.37 24.20
CA LYS A 145 -12.57 -13.83 23.40
C LYS A 145 -12.82 -13.92 21.90
N CYS A 146 -12.21 -13.02 21.13
CA CYS A 146 -12.27 -13.08 19.67
C CYS A 146 -11.45 -14.28 19.18
N LYS A 147 -12.05 -15.12 18.31
CA LYS A 147 -11.40 -16.30 17.71
C LYS A 147 -10.12 -15.96 16.93
N PHE A 148 -10.02 -14.75 16.39
CA PHE A 148 -8.93 -14.36 15.48
C PHE A 148 -7.84 -13.53 16.16
N CYS A 149 -8.20 -12.50 16.92
CA CYS A 149 -7.22 -11.61 17.57
C CYS A 149 -7.04 -11.86 19.08
N GLY A 150 -7.84 -12.73 19.68
CA GLY A 150 -7.73 -13.10 21.10
C GLY A 150 -8.19 -12.04 22.10
N ILE A 151 -8.62 -10.86 21.64
CA ILE A 151 -9.09 -9.78 22.52
C ILE A 151 -10.33 -10.22 23.31
N SER A 152 -10.51 -9.71 24.54
CA SER A 152 -11.71 -9.98 25.33
C SER A 152 -12.86 -9.06 24.92
N LYS A 153 -14.09 -9.59 24.94
CA LYS A 153 -15.32 -8.83 24.68
C LYS A 153 -15.51 -7.69 25.69
N ASP A 154 -14.97 -7.83 26.89
CA ASP A 154 -15.15 -6.88 27.99
C ASP A 154 -14.15 -5.70 27.95
N THR A 155 -13.32 -5.61 26.90
CA THR A 155 -12.39 -4.49 26.70
C THR A 155 -13.02 -3.41 25.83
N VAL A 156 -12.44 -2.20 25.85
CA VAL A 156 -12.87 -1.08 24.97
C VAL A 156 -12.87 -1.46 23.48
N LEU A 157 -11.99 -2.37 23.07
CA LEU A 157 -11.91 -2.88 21.69
C LEU A 157 -12.89 -4.02 21.40
N GLY A 158 -13.52 -4.59 22.44
CA GLY A 158 -14.55 -5.62 22.32
C GLY A 158 -15.99 -5.09 22.34
N ILE A 159 -16.18 -3.83 22.74
CA ILE A 159 -17.47 -3.15 22.75
C ILE A 159 -17.72 -2.56 21.34
N PRO A 160 -18.87 -2.84 20.69
CA PRO A 160 -19.18 -2.26 19.39
C PRO A 160 -19.24 -0.73 19.46
N ASN A 161 -18.62 -0.02 18.51
CA ASN A 161 -18.66 1.45 18.41
C ASN A 161 -20.07 2.02 18.06
N ASP A 162 -21.11 1.18 18.02
CA ASP A 162 -22.47 1.53 17.58
C ASP A 162 -23.46 1.74 18.76
N THR A 163 -22.96 1.95 20.00
CA THR A 163 -23.78 2.33 21.18
C THR A 163 -23.54 3.77 21.61
#